data_AF-A0A7D6VN05-F1
#
_entry.id   AF-A0A7D6VN05-F1
#
_cell.length_a   1.000
_cell.length_b   1.000
_cell.length_c   1.000
_cell.angle_alpha   90.00
_cell.angle_beta   90.00
_cell.angle_gamma   90.00
#
_symmetry.space_group_name_H-M   'P 1'
#
loop_
_entity.id
_entity.type
_entity.pdbx_description
1 polymer ?
#
loop_
_entity_poly.entity_id
_entity_poly.type
_entity_poly.pdbx_seq_one_letter_code
_entity_poly.pdbx_strand_id
1 'polypeptide(L)'
;MDWNLNIKGQIVIGNDVWIAQDVTILSGVTIGDGAVIGTKAVVAKDVPPYSIVVGNPARVIKYRFSEEQIKKLLKIKWWNWSAEYIHENKDWFNADIDSFIEAFYNREWDSENQMEELTFDAKKNKILFYPDFYDNYPVWKRVLDEYLNKFSCDDNVSLLLRIEENDDFDKHVFEISSMMENKMNAPDVLIINDRLSKEESLFYKADYYITTRNINTVNHINLSNEYNVKVLYGVDKPIFRDVVLKED
;
A
#
# COMPACT_ATOMS: atom_id res chain seq x y z
N MET A 1 -1.94 -32.27 -1.52
CA MET A 1 -0.99 -31.83 -2.57
C MET A 1 -0.71 -30.38 -2.28
N ASP A 2 0.38 -30.10 -1.58
CA ASP A 2 0.82 -28.73 -1.31
C ASP A 2 1.51 -28.20 -2.56
N TRP A 3 0.73 -27.54 -3.42
CA TRP A 3 1.27 -26.83 -4.57
C TRP A 3 2.00 -25.59 -4.06
N ASN A 4 3.30 -25.75 -3.82
CA ASN A 4 4.17 -24.63 -3.47
C ASN A 4 4.43 -23.81 -4.75
N LEU A 5 3.43 -23.02 -5.16
CA LEU A 5 3.55 -22.10 -6.29
C LEU A 5 4.61 -21.05 -5.94
N ASN A 6 5.72 -21.05 -6.69
CA ASN A 6 6.76 -20.04 -6.56
C ASN A 6 6.31 -18.79 -7.32
N ILE A 7 5.43 -18.00 -6.69
CA ILE A 7 5.04 -16.67 -7.17
C ILE A 7 6.26 -15.74 -7.03
N LYS A 8 6.68 -15.12 -8.15
CA LYS A 8 7.84 -14.22 -8.18
C LYS A 8 7.65 -12.89 -7.43
N GLY A 9 6.48 -12.69 -6.82
CA GLY A 9 6.12 -11.48 -6.10
C GLY A 9 4.87 -10.79 -6.67
N GLN A 10 4.49 -9.73 -5.99
CA GLN A 10 3.36 -8.86 -6.33
C GLN A 10 3.53 -8.20 -7.71
N ILE A 11 2.42 -7.98 -8.41
CA ILE A 11 2.37 -7.05 -9.54
C ILE A 11 1.95 -5.70 -8.99
N VAL A 12 2.78 -4.68 -9.15
CA VAL A 12 2.49 -3.30 -8.74
C VAL A 12 2.25 -2.47 -10.00
N ILE A 13 1.11 -1.78 -10.05
CA ILE A 13 0.80 -0.83 -11.12
C ILE A 13 0.64 0.53 -10.46
N GLY A 14 1.49 1.48 -10.85
CA GLY A 14 1.45 2.85 -10.36
C GLY A 14 0.25 3.65 -10.87
N ASN A 15 0.27 4.94 -10.60
CA ASN A 15 -0.77 5.88 -10.91
C ASN A 15 -0.66 6.37 -12.36
N ASP A 16 -1.77 6.78 -12.99
CA ASP A 16 -1.79 7.26 -14.39
C ASP A 16 -1.18 6.28 -15.41
N VAL A 17 -1.18 4.98 -15.14
CA VAL A 17 -0.68 3.97 -16.08
C VAL A 17 -1.75 3.67 -17.13
N TRP A 18 -1.41 3.85 -18.40
CA TRP A 18 -2.27 3.44 -19.51
C TRP A 18 -1.86 2.05 -20.02
N ILE A 19 -2.74 1.06 -19.82
CA ILE A 19 -2.55 -0.31 -20.31
C ILE A 19 -3.47 -0.54 -21.50
N ALA A 20 -2.88 -0.78 -22.67
CA ALA A 20 -3.63 -1.04 -23.89
C ALA A 20 -4.14 -2.50 -23.95
N GLN A 21 -4.89 -2.81 -25.00
CA GLN A 21 -5.53 -4.12 -25.17
C GLN A 21 -4.54 -5.30 -25.25
N ASP A 22 -4.94 -6.45 -24.72
CA ASP A 22 -4.25 -7.75 -24.80
C ASP A 22 -2.81 -7.74 -24.23
N VAL A 23 -2.52 -6.88 -23.25
CA VAL A 23 -1.24 -6.86 -22.54
C VAL A 23 -1.14 -8.05 -21.58
N THR A 24 0.02 -8.70 -21.54
CA THR A 24 0.37 -9.71 -20.53
C THR A 24 1.42 -9.15 -19.58
N ILE A 25 1.14 -9.15 -18.27
CA ILE A 25 2.09 -8.73 -17.23
C ILE A 25 2.50 -9.96 -16.43
N LEU A 26 3.80 -10.23 -16.35
CA LEU A 26 4.31 -11.36 -15.58
C LEU A 26 4.37 -11.02 -14.07
N SER A 27 4.32 -12.05 -13.23
CA SER A 27 4.39 -11.89 -11.78
C SER A 27 5.70 -11.24 -11.31
N GLY A 28 5.60 -10.43 -10.25
CA GLY A 28 6.74 -9.72 -9.66
C GLY A 28 7.16 -8.44 -10.39
N VAL A 29 6.38 -7.95 -11.36
CA VAL A 29 6.68 -6.74 -12.13
C VAL A 29 6.07 -5.50 -11.48
N THR A 30 6.88 -4.44 -11.39
CA THR A 30 6.43 -3.09 -11.04
C THR A 30 6.34 -2.21 -12.29
N ILE A 31 5.19 -1.58 -12.51
CA ILE A 31 4.95 -0.59 -13.56
C ILE A 31 4.87 0.79 -12.91
N GLY A 32 5.85 1.65 -13.19
CA GLY A 32 5.94 2.98 -12.60
C GLY A 32 4.87 3.96 -13.08
N ASP A 33 4.67 5.03 -12.30
CA ASP A 33 3.63 6.04 -12.54
C ASP A 33 3.72 6.65 -13.93
N GLY A 34 2.58 6.91 -14.57
CA GLY A 34 2.49 7.54 -15.88
C GLY A 34 2.97 6.67 -17.05
N ALA A 35 3.34 5.41 -16.82
CA ALA A 35 3.81 4.52 -17.89
C ALA A 35 2.70 4.17 -18.90
N VAL A 36 3.10 3.88 -20.14
CA VAL A 36 2.20 3.46 -21.21
C VAL A 36 2.62 2.09 -21.71
N ILE A 37 1.72 1.11 -21.62
CA ILE A 37 1.93 -0.26 -22.05
C ILE A 37 1.15 -0.48 -23.34
N GLY A 38 1.86 -0.60 -24.47
CA GLY A 38 1.22 -0.76 -25.78
C GLY A 38 0.57 -2.13 -25.98
N THR A 39 -0.33 -2.19 -26.97
CA THR A 39 -1.14 -3.38 -27.28
C THR A 39 -0.29 -4.63 -27.48
N LYS A 40 -0.75 -5.78 -26.95
CA LYS A 40 -0.08 -7.09 -27.04
C LYS A 40 1.35 -7.14 -26.45
N ALA A 41 1.73 -6.17 -25.62
CA ALA A 41 3.02 -6.21 -24.96
C ALA A 41 3.09 -7.34 -23.90
N VAL A 42 4.27 -7.96 -23.76
CA VAL A 42 4.56 -8.92 -22.69
C VAL A 42 5.56 -8.31 -21.72
N VAL A 43 5.07 -7.79 -20.61
CA VAL A 43 5.87 -7.10 -19.60
C VAL A 43 6.49 -8.14 -18.67
N ALA A 44 7.76 -8.43 -18.92
CA ALA A 44 8.54 -9.44 -18.19
C ALA A 44 9.56 -8.85 -17.21
N LYS A 45 9.65 -7.52 -17.13
CA LYS A 45 10.56 -6.75 -16.27
C LYS A 45 9.87 -5.44 -15.88
N ASP A 46 10.37 -4.82 -14.81
CA ASP A 46 9.88 -3.52 -14.34
C ASP A 46 9.91 -2.45 -15.44
N VAL A 47 8.90 -1.59 -15.39
CA VAL A 47 8.68 -0.51 -16.36
C VAL A 47 8.92 0.83 -15.65
N PRO A 48 9.91 1.63 -16.09
CA PRO A 48 10.17 2.93 -15.48
C PRO A 48 8.98 3.89 -15.55
N PRO A 49 8.84 4.84 -14.60
CA PRO A 49 7.82 5.87 -14.66
C PRO A 49 7.86 6.67 -15.97
N TYR A 50 6.69 7.03 -16.49
CA TYR A 50 6.49 7.79 -17.72
C TYR A 50 7.13 7.19 -18.98
N SER A 51 7.55 5.92 -18.94
CA SER A 51 8.09 5.22 -20.09
C SER A 51 6.97 4.65 -20.96
N ILE A 52 7.24 4.52 -22.25
CA ILE A 52 6.36 3.85 -23.21
C ILE A 52 7.01 2.54 -23.60
N VAL A 53 6.34 1.42 -23.32
CA VAL A 53 6.84 0.07 -23.62
C VAL A 53 5.95 -0.66 -24.60
N VAL A 54 6.55 -1.41 -25.51
CA VAL A 54 5.84 -2.26 -26.50
C VAL A 54 6.60 -3.55 -26.77
N GLY A 55 5.91 -4.54 -27.35
CA GLY A 55 6.51 -5.76 -27.88
C GLY A 55 6.53 -6.95 -26.91
N ASN A 56 7.00 -8.10 -27.40
CA ASN A 56 7.17 -9.33 -26.64
C ASN A 56 8.60 -9.88 -26.87
N PRO A 57 9.51 -9.77 -25.87
CA PRO A 57 9.30 -9.13 -24.57
C PRO A 57 9.24 -7.59 -24.67
N ALA A 58 8.49 -6.95 -23.78
CA ALA A 58 8.29 -5.51 -23.79
C ALA A 58 9.62 -4.74 -23.59
N ARG A 59 9.80 -3.65 -24.34
CA ARG A 59 10.97 -2.77 -24.27
C ARG A 59 10.55 -1.32 -24.28
N VAL A 60 11.27 -0.48 -23.52
CA VAL A 60 11.12 0.97 -23.57
C VAL A 60 11.50 1.45 -24.97
N ILE A 61 10.57 2.14 -25.63
CA ILE A 61 10.82 2.75 -26.95
C ILE A 61 11.09 4.26 -26.84
N LYS A 62 10.50 4.92 -25.84
CA LYS A 62 10.75 6.32 -25.47
C LYS A 62 10.14 6.63 -24.11
N TYR A 63 10.41 7.82 -23.61
CA TYR A 63 9.69 8.40 -22.48
C TYR A 63 8.65 9.42 -22.97
N ARG A 64 7.58 9.63 -22.19
CA ARG A 64 6.55 10.66 -22.46
C ARG A 64 7.14 12.07 -22.37
N PHE A 65 8.07 12.27 -21.44
CA PHE A 65 8.65 13.57 -21.08
C PHE A 65 10.17 13.47 -20.88
N SER A 66 10.84 14.62 -20.73
CA SER A 66 12.25 14.67 -20.35
C SER A 66 12.47 14.18 -18.91
N GLU A 67 13.70 13.76 -18.58
CA GLU A 67 14.06 13.28 -17.24
C GLU A 67 13.73 14.31 -16.14
N GLU A 68 14.03 15.58 -16.38
CA GLU A 68 13.74 16.66 -15.45
C GLU A 68 12.23 16.87 -15.25
N GLN A 69 11.43 16.81 -16.32
CA GLN A 69 9.97 16.89 -16.20
C GLN A 69 9.43 15.69 -15.40
N ILE A 70 9.93 14.48 -15.65
CA ILE A 70 9.53 13.27 -14.91
C ILE A 70 9.81 13.43 -13.42
N LYS A 71 11.01 13.87 -13.03
CA LYS A 71 11.35 14.12 -11.62
C LYS A 71 10.37 15.10 -10.96
N LYS A 72 10.02 16.18 -11.67
CA LYS A 72 9.07 17.18 -11.15
C LYS A 72 7.66 16.62 -11.00
N LEU A 73 7.17 15.83 -11.96
CA LEU A 73 5.86 15.20 -11.90
C LEU A 73 5.76 14.16 -10.78
N LEU A 74 6.82 13.36 -10.58
CA LEU A 74 6.91 12.40 -9.47
C LEU A 74 6.98 13.09 -8.10
N LYS A 75 7.38 14.36 -8.05
CA LYS A 75 7.29 15.18 -6.83
C LYS A 75 5.88 15.77 -6.65
N ILE A 76 5.24 16.22 -7.73
CA ILE A 76 3.90 16.81 -7.70
C ILE A 76 2.85 15.78 -7.26
N LYS A 77 2.96 14.52 -7.71
CA LYS A 77 2.02 13.41 -7.41
C LYS A 77 0.55 13.83 -7.46
N TRP A 78 0.12 14.44 -8.57
CA TRP A 78 -1.22 15.03 -8.68
C TRP A 78 -2.37 14.04 -8.41
N TRP A 79 -2.13 12.74 -8.59
CA TRP A 79 -3.07 11.67 -8.25
C TRP A 79 -3.36 11.55 -6.75
N ASN A 80 -2.51 12.12 -5.88
CA ASN A 80 -2.75 12.20 -4.43
C ASN A 80 -3.57 13.44 -4.03
N TRP A 81 -3.89 14.33 -4.97
CA TRP A 81 -4.73 15.50 -4.67
C TRP A 81 -6.16 15.08 -4.34
N SER A 82 -6.87 15.90 -3.55
CA SER A 82 -8.29 15.66 -3.29
C SER A 82 -9.10 15.75 -4.60
N ALA A 83 -10.22 15.04 -4.65
CA ALA A 83 -11.09 15.05 -5.82
C ALA A 83 -11.59 16.47 -6.15
N GLU A 84 -11.85 17.28 -5.11
CA GLU A 84 -12.23 18.68 -5.23
C GLU A 84 -11.10 19.50 -5.87
N TYR A 85 -9.87 19.33 -5.40
CA TYR A 85 -8.72 20.06 -5.95
C TYR A 85 -8.42 19.67 -7.39
N ILE A 86 -8.53 18.38 -7.73
CA ILE A 86 -8.43 17.90 -9.12
C ILE A 86 -9.52 18.53 -9.98
N HIS A 87 -10.76 18.61 -9.47
CA HIS A 87 -11.87 19.20 -10.21
C HIS A 87 -11.68 20.69 -10.47
N GLU A 88 -11.25 21.45 -9.46
CA GLU A 88 -10.97 22.89 -9.56
C GLU A 88 -9.83 23.19 -10.53
N ASN A 89 -8.84 22.31 -10.62
CA ASN A 89 -7.66 22.48 -11.47
C ASN A 89 -7.75 21.69 -12.78
N LYS A 90 -8.92 21.15 -13.15
CA LYS A 90 -9.05 20.21 -14.29
C LYS A 90 -8.55 20.75 -15.63
N ASP A 91 -8.65 22.07 -15.84
CA ASP A 91 -8.24 22.70 -17.10
C ASP A 91 -6.72 22.63 -17.30
N TRP A 92 -5.95 22.52 -16.22
CA TRP A 92 -4.50 22.35 -16.28
C TRP A 92 -4.06 21.02 -16.91
N PHE A 93 -4.90 19.97 -16.89
CA PHE A 93 -4.58 18.71 -17.57
C PHE A 93 -4.63 18.81 -19.10
N ASN A 94 -5.20 19.90 -19.64
CA ASN A 94 -5.17 20.22 -21.07
C ASN A 94 -4.03 21.19 -21.45
N ALA A 95 -3.34 21.77 -20.45
CA ALA A 95 -2.21 22.66 -20.68
C ALA A 95 -0.96 21.88 -21.14
N ASP A 96 0.04 22.59 -21.66
CA ASP A 96 1.35 21.98 -21.90
C ASP A 96 2.03 21.61 -20.58
N ILE A 97 2.91 20.62 -20.66
CA ILE A 97 3.51 20.01 -19.47
C ILE A 97 4.42 20.97 -18.70
N ASP A 98 5.07 21.93 -19.37
CA ASP A 98 5.97 22.87 -18.72
C ASP A 98 5.18 23.90 -17.92
N SER A 99 4.09 24.43 -18.49
CA SER A 99 3.15 25.30 -17.78
C SER A 99 2.52 24.61 -16.56
N PHE A 100 2.11 23.34 -16.70
CA PHE A 100 1.60 22.55 -15.58
C PHE A 100 2.64 22.43 -14.47
N ILE A 101 3.86 22.04 -14.82
CA ILE A 101 4.95 21.89 -13.86
C ILE A 101 5.29 23.22 -13.18
N GLU A 102 5.36 24.32 -13.91
CA GLU A 102 5.62 25.65 -13.34
C GLU A 102 4.56 26.05 -12.31
N ALA A 103 3.29 25.75 -12.61
CA ALA A 103 2.17 26.08 -11.72
C ALA A 103 2.16 25.29 -10.40
N PHE A 104 2.61 24.03 -10.42
CA PHE A 104 2.42 23.11 -9.28
C PHE A 104 3.71 22.60 -8.62
N TYR A 105 4.89 22.67 -9.26
CA TYR A 105 6.12 22.09 -8.72
C TYR A 105 6.65 22.82 -7.46
N ASN A 106 6.48 24.13 -7.40
CA ASN A 106 6.95 24.99 -6.30
C ASN A 106 5.85 25.32 -5.29
N ARG A 107 4.62 24.83 -5.49
CA ARG A 107 3.63 24.91 -4.44
C ARG A 107 4.09 23.92 -3.38
N GLU A 108 4.39 24.42 -2.19
CA GLU A 108 4.35 23.59 -1.01
C GLU A 108 2.92 23.06 -0.94
N TRP A 109 2.72 21.85 -1.49
CA TRP A 109 1.59 21.04 -1.08
C TRP A 109 1.78 20.88 0.40
N ASP A 110 0.77 21.29 1.16
CA ASP A 110 0.78 21.45 2.60
C ASP A 110 0.94 20.08 3.28
N SER A 111 2.14 19.53 3.17
CA SER A 111 2.65 18.53 4.07
C SER A 111 3.23 19.27 5.28
N GLU A 112 2.45 20.15 5.92
CA GLU A 112 2.49 20.28 7.36
C GLU A 112 2.06 18.93 7.97
N ASN A 113 2.94 17.93 7.81
CA ASN A 113 3.00 16.78 8.66
C ASN A 113 3.73 17.23 9.91
N GLN A 114 3.04 17.98 10.77
CA GLN A 114 3.26 17.83 12.20
C GLN A 114 2.88 16.38 12.52
N MET A 115 3.86 15.49 12.35
CA MET A 115 3.72 14.10 12.71
C MET A 115 3.62 14.05 14.23
N GLU A 116 2.45 13.70 14.76
CA GLU A 116 2.37 13.34 16.16
C GLU A 116 3.23 12.10 16.41
N GLU A 117 4.03 12.18 17.47
CA GLU A 117 4.98 11.15 17.83
C GLU A 117 4.26 9.96 18.51
N LEU A 118 3.60 9.11 17.72
CA LEU A 118 3.23 7.78 18.22
C LEU A 118 4.50 7.04 18.67
N THR A 119 4.59 6.73 19.95
CA THR A 119 5.72 5.98 20.53
C THR A 119 5.43 4.49 20.41
N PHE A 120 6.19 3.79 19.57
CA PHE A 120 6.15 2.32 19.47
C PHE A 120 7.53 1.77 19.82
N ASP A 121 7.58 0.52 20.28
CA ASP A 121 8.85 -0.19 20.45
C ASP A 121 9.60 -0.25 19.11
N ALA A 122 10.78 0.34 19.05
CA ALA A 122 11.60 0.40 17.84
C ALA A 122 12.11 -1.00 17.42
N LYS A 123 12.20 -1.95 18.35
CA LYS A 123 12.78 -3.28 18.12
C LYS A 123 11.83 -4.23 17.41
N LYS A 124 10.51 -4.05 17.56
CA LYS A 124 9.52 -4.94 16.97
C LYS A 124 9.20 -4.55 15.53
N ASN A 125 8.97 -5.57 14.71
CA ASN A 125 8.31 -5.40 13.42
C ASN A 125 6.86 -4.99 13.63
N LYS A 126 6.43 -3.93 12.94
CA LYS A 126 5.05 -3.43 13.01
C LYS A 126 4.29 -3.89 11.79
N ILE A 127 3.26 -4.69 12.00
CA ILE A 127 2.35 -5.14 10.96
C ILE A 127 1.06 -4.34 11.11
N LEU A 128 0.81 -3.40 10.19
CA LEU A 128 -0.39 -2.57 10.17
C LEU A 128 -1.54 -3.33 9.51
N PHE A 129 -2.70 -3.31 10.15
CA PHE A 129 -3.90 -3.93 9.63
C PHE A 129 -5.15 -3.11 9.96
N TYR A 130 -5.99 -2.91 8.95
CA TYR A 130 -7.29 -2.28 9.05
C TYR A 130 -8.35 -3.37 8.90
N PRO A 131 -8.94 -3.88 10.00
CA PRO A 131 -9.92 -4.95 9.93
C PRO A 131 -11.15 -4.58 9.09
N ASP A 132 -11.52 -5.46 8.17
CA ASP A 132 -12.64 -5.27 7.25
C ASP A 132 -13.97 -5.76 7.83
N PHE A 133 -14.34 -5.27 9.02
CA PHE A 133 -15.51 -5.75 9.79
C PHE A 133 -16.83 -5.78 9.01
N TYR A 134 -17.00 -4.85 8.07
CA TYR A 134 -18.24 -4.62 7.33
C TYR A 134 -18.20 -5.14 5.88
N ASP A 135 -17.11 -5.79 5.46
CA ASP A 135 -17.04 -6.36 4.11
C ASP A 135 -17.95 -7.59 3.98
N ASN A 136 -18.42 -7.90 2.77
CA ASN A 136 -19.25 -9.09 2.51
C ASN A 136 -18.48 -10.39 2.73
N TYR A 137 -17.16 -10.36 2.54
CA TYR A 137 -16.25 -11.49 2.74
C TYR A 137 -15.06 -11.03 3.59
N PRO A 138 -15.27 -10.78 4.90
CA PRO A 138 -14.24 -10.22 5.75
C PRO A 138 -13.07 -11.20 5.93
N VAL A 139 -11.84 -10.69 5.95
CA VAL A 139 -10.63 -11.49 6.21
C VAL A 139 -10.09 -11.30 7.61
N TRP A 140 -10.55 -10.30 8.38
CA TRP A 140 -9.95 -9.94 9.66
C TRP A 140 -9.86 -11.06 10.69
N LYS A 141 -10.90 -11.89 10.85
CA LYS A 141 -10.87 -13.02 11.79
C LYS A 141 -9.75 -13.99 11.44
N ARG A 142 -9.62 -14.30 10.15
CA ARG A 142 -8.59 -15.20 9.63
C ARG A 142 -7.19 -14.62 9.80
N VAL A 143 -7.02 -13.33 9.53
CA VAL A 143 -5.75 -12.62 9.73
C VAL A 143 -5.32 -12.71 11.18
N LEU A 144 -6.23 -12.40 12.12
CA LEU A 144 -5.95 -12.46 13.55
C LEU A 144 -5.66 -13.89 14.01
N ASP A 145 -6.49 -14.86 13.61
CA ASP A 145 -6.28 -16.28 13.93
C ASP A 145 -4.91 -16.78 13.44
N GLU A 146 -4.54 -16.47 12.20
CA GLU A 146 -3.26 -16.90 11.65
C GLU A 146 -2.08 -16.21 12.35
N TYR A 147 -2.20 -14.93 12.69
CA TYR A 147 -1.19 -14.19 13.46
C TYR A 147 -0.97 -14.82 14.84
N LEU A 148 -2.05 -15.04 15.59
CA LEU A 148 -2.04 -15.66 16.91
C LEU A 148 -1.58 -17.13 16.89
N ASN A 149 -1.66 -17.81 15.75
CA ASN A 149 -1.16 -19.18 15.58
C ASN A 149 0.29 -19.25 15.14
N LYS A 150 0.78 -18.22 14.42
CA LYS A 150 2.13 -18.19 13.87
C LYS A 150 3.15 -17.65 14.85
N PHE A 151 2.83 -16.57 15.56
CA PHE A 151 3.76 -15.85 16.43
C PHE A 151 3.41 -16.05 17.90
N SER A 152 4.35 -15.68 18.77
CA SER A 152 4.31 -15.78 20.23
C SER A 152 4.76 -14.48 20.90
N CYS A 153 4.68 -14.37 22.23
CA CYS A 153 5.09 -13.15 22.94
C CYS A 153 6.61 -12.89 22.90
N ASP A 154 7.40 -13.93 22.60
CA ASP A 154 8.86 -13.85 22.47
C ASP A 154 9.30 -13.34 21.07
N ASP A 155 8.39 -13.29 20.10
CA ASP A 155 8.70 -12.81 18.76
C ASP A 155 8.73 -11.27 18.72
N ASN A 156 9.74 -10.70 18.05
CA ASN A 156 9.88 -9.26 17.83
C ASN A 156 8.89 -8.73 16.78
N VAL A 157 7.59 -8.87 17.05
CA VAL A 157 6.49 -8.45 16.17
C VAL A 157 5.31 -7.92 16.98
N SER A 158 4.66 -6.89 16.44
CA SER A 158 3.39 -6.35 16.94
C SER A 158 2.41 -6.18 15.79
N LEU A 159 1.18 -6.66 15.98
CA LEU A 159 0.07 -6.40 15.06
C LEU A 159 -0.64 -5.12 15.50
N LEU A 160 -0.60 -4.10 14.66
CA LEU A 160 -1.27 -2.82 14.88
C LEU A 160 -2.65 -2.87 14.20
N LEU A 161 -3.70 -2.95 15.01
CA LEU A 161 -5.09 -2.95 14.55
C LEU A 161 -5.64 -1.53 14.54
N ARG A 162 -5.83 -0.94 13.36
CA ARG A 162 -6.49 0.35 13.21
C ARG A 162 -8.01 0.13 13.21
N ILE A 163 -8.67 0.58 14.27
CA ILE A 163 -10.12 0.45 14.44
C ILE A 163 -10.68 1.85 14.72
N GLU A 164 -11.54 2.34 13.83
CA GLU A 164 -12.19 3.64 14.02
C GLU A 164 -13.23 3.59 15.15
N GLU A 165 -13.28 4.64 15.96
CA GLU A 165 -14.33 4.79 16.98
C GLU A 165 -15.69 5.01 16.34
N ASN A 166 -16.59 4.05 16.53
CA ASN A 166 -17.98 4.09 16.11
C ASN A 166 -18.86 3.32 17.13
N ASP A 167 -20.16 3.25 16.88
CA ASP A 167 -21.12 2.58 17.79
C ASP A 167 -20.84 1.09 18.01
N ASP A 168 -20.13 0.43 17.08
CA ASP A 168 -19.74 -0.99 17.18
C ASP A 168 -18.32 -1.20 17.76
N PHE A 169 -17.59 -0.13 18.13
CA PHE A 169 -16.19 -0.23 18.54
C PHE A 169 -15.99 -1.25 19.68
N ASP A 170 -16.73 -1.10 20.77
CA ASP A 170 -16.64 -1.98 21.94
C ASP A 170 -16.97 -3.44 21.59
N LYS A 171 -17.91 -3.65 20.67
CA LYS A 171 -18.28 -4.98 20.18
C LYS A 171 -17.11 -5.61 19.42
N HIS A 172 -16.47 -4.87 18.51
CA HIS A 172 -15.31 -5.38 17.76
C HIS A 172 -14.12 -5.67 18.67
N VAL A 173 -13.84 -4.79 19.63
CA VAL A 173 -12.78 -4.99 20.63
C VAL A 173 -13.05 -6.22 21.50
N PHE A 174 -14.31 -6.43 21.90
CA PHE A 174 -14.71 -7.62 22.66
C PHE A 174 -14.53 -8.91 21.84
N GLU A 175 -14.93 -8.91 20.56
CA GLU A 175 -14.73 -10.07 19.67
C GLU A 175 -13.23 -10.40 19.51
N ILE A 176 -12.38 -9.39 19.29
CA ILE A 176 -10.92 -9.55 19.20
C ILE A 176 -10.35 -10.11 20.50
N SER A 177 -10.72 -9.53 21.65
CA SER A 177 -10.24 -9.96 22.96
C SER A 177 -10.61 -11.43 23.24
N SER A 178 -11.85 -11.82 22.91
CA SER A 178 -12.32 -13.20 23.07
C SER A 178 -11.50 -14.21 22.26
N MET A 179 -11.01 -13.82 21.08
CA MET A 179 -10.12 -14.66 20.26
C MET A 179 -8.72 -14.81 20.89
N MET A 180 -8.27 -13.82 21.65
CA MET A 180 -6.96 -13.80 22.31
C MET A 180 -6.96 -14.55 23.66
N GLU A 181 -8.08 -14.56 24.40
CA GLU A 181 -8.18 -15.11 25.76
C GLU A 181 -7.71 -16.57 25.91
N ASN A 182 -7.78 -17.37 24.85
CA ASN A 182 -7.41 -18.79 24.89
C ASN A 182 -5.91 -19.05 24.64
N LYS A 183 -5.06 -18.01 24.63
CA LYS A 183 -3.64 -18.09 24.21
C LYS A 183 -2.70 -17.62 25.33
N MET A 184 -2.13 -18.57 26.08
CA MET A 184 -1.20 -18.29 27.19
C MET A 184 0.14 -17.64 26.76
N ASN A 185 0.46 -17.66 25.46
CA ASN A 185 1.68 -17.09 24.88
C ASN A 185 1.36 -16.21 23.66
N ALA A 186 0.34 -15.36 23.75
CA ALA A 186 -0.12 -14.56 22.63
C ALA A 186 0.92 -13.50 22.21
N PRO A 187 1.17 -13.32 20.90
CA PRO A 187 1.99 -12.23 20.40
C PRO A 187 1.32 -10.88 20.65
N ASP A 188 2.11 -9.82 20.54
CA ASP A 188 1.66 -8.45 20.83
C ASP A 188 0.63 -7.97 19.78
N VAL A 189 -0.50 -7.45 20.25
CA VAL A 189 -1.59 -6.88 19.45
C VAL A 189 -1.99 -5.55 20.06
N LEU A 190 -1.86 -4.47 19.30
CA LEU A 190 -2.13 -3.10 19.74
C LEU A 190 -3.31 -2.54 18.94
N ILE A 191 -4.35 -2.06 19.63
CA ILE A 191 -5.49 -1.38 18.99
C ILE A 191 -5.21 0.11 18.97
N ILE A 192 -5.31 0.71 17.78
CA ILE A 192 -5.11 2.13 17.53
C ILE A 192 -6.46 2.72 17.11
N ASN A 193 -7.08 3.49 18.00
CA ASN A 193 -8.40 4.09 17.81
C ASN A 193 -8.40 5.63 17.82
N ASP A 194 -7.23 6.26 17.95
CA ASP A 194 -7.11 7.69 18.04
C ASP A 194 -7.58 8.42 16.77
N ARG A 195 -8.32 9.52 16.93
CA ARG A 195 -8.75 10.33 15.78
C ARG A 195 -7.65 11.25 15.25
N LEU A 196 -6.54 11.37 15.98
CA LEU A 196 -5.46 12.33 15.70
C LEU A 196 -4.39 11.76 14.77
N SER A 197 -4.15 10.45 14.82
CA SER A 197 -3.16 9.82 13.95
C SER A 197 -3.61 9.86 12.49
N LYS A 198 -2.91 10.68 11.70
CA LYS A 198 -2.94 10.63 10.24
C LYS A 198 -2.47 9.24 9.77
N GLU A 199 -3.11 8.71 8.73
CA GLU A 199 -2.76 7.38 8.19
C GLU A 199 -1.29 7.32 7.76
N GLU A 200 -0.80 8.40 7.17
CA GLU A 200 0.60 8.60 6.80
C GLU A 200 1.57 8.28 7.94
N SER A 201 1.23 8.67 9.17
CA SER A 201 2.05 8.40 10.35
C SER A 201 2.10 6.93 10.73
N LEU A 202 1.01 6.20 10.48
CA LEU A 202 0.94 4.75 10.71
C LEU A 202 1.77 4.01 9.67
N PHE A 203 1.61 4.36 8.38
CA PHE A 203 2.39 3.75 7.30
C PHE A 203 3.88 4.07 7.42
N TYR A 204 4.26 5.31 7.75
CA TYR A 204 5.67 5.69 7.97
C TYR A 204 6.36 4.83 9.03
N LYS A 205 5.61 4.35 10.04
CA LYS A 205 6.15 3.56 11.15
C LYS A 205 5.97 2.05 10.96
N ALA A 206 5.18 1.61 9.99
CA ALA A 206 4.90 0.21 9.73
C ALA A 206 6.04 -0.44 8.91
N ASP A 207 6.33 -1.71 9.21
CA ASP A 207 7.22 -2.52 8.37
C ASP A 207 6.40 -3.31 7.33
N TYR A 208 5.17 -3.68 7.68
CA TYR A 208 4.25 -4.43 6.83
C TYR A 208 2.83 -3.84 6.88
N TYR A 209 2.07 -3.99 5.80
CA TYR A 209 0.63 -3.68 5.72
C TYR A 209 -0.14 -4.87 5.17
N ILE A 210 -1.24 -5.27 5.83
CA ILE A 210 -2.11 -6.36 5.36
C ILE A 210 -3.29 -5.79 4.57
N THR A 211 -3.44 -6.23 3.32
CA THR A 211 -4.56 -5.82 2.46
C THR A 211 -5.86 -6.54 2.79
N THR A 212 -6.99 -5.88 2.52
CA THR A 212 -8.33 -6.47 2.60
C THR A 212 -9.05 -6.34 1.26
N ARG A 213 -10.34 -6.71 1.22
CA ARG A 213 -11.23 -6.44 0.08
C ARG A 213 -11.83 -5.04 0.09
N ASN A 214 -11.60 -4.27 1.16
CA ASN A 214 -12.11 -2.93 1.32
C ASN A 214 -11.49 -1.98 0.28
N ILE A 215 -12.29 -1.08 -0.29
CA ILE A 215 -11.86 -0.10 -1.29
C ILE A 215 -10.72 0.81 -0.80
N ASN A 216 -10.65 1.13 0.50
CA ASN A 216 -9.60 1.94 1.09
C ASN A 216 -8.21 1.29 0.99
N THR A 217 -8.14 -0.03 0.78
CA THR A 217 -6.90 -0.77 0.51
C THR A 217 -6.11 -0.16 -0.66
N VAL A 218 -6.79 0.42 -1.67
CA VAL A 218 -6.11 1.06 -2.81
C VAL A 218 -5.25 2.23 -2.33
N ASN A 219 -5.80 3.11 -1.50
CA ASN A 219 -5.07 4.25 -0.94
C ASN A 219 -3.95 3.78 0.00
N HIS A 220 -4.22 2.75 0.81
CA HIS A 220 -3.22 2.16 1.70
C HIS A 220 -2.04 1.51 0.94
N ILE A 221 -2.27 0.94 -0.24
CA ILE A 221 -1.19 0.44 -1.10
C ILE A 221 -0.33 1.60 -1.60
N ASN A 222 -0.93 2.73 -1.95
CA ASN A 222 -0.18 3.94 -2.33
C ASN A 222 0.69 4.45 -1.18
N LEU A 223 0.12 4.54 0.04
CA LEU A 223 0.88 4.90 1.25
C LEU A 223 1.98 3.87 1.54
N SER A 224 1.71 2.59 1.35
CA SER A 224 2.71 1.53 1.53
C SER A 224 3.90 1.72 0.59
N ASN A 225 3.64 2.02 -0.68
CA ASN A 225 4.69 2.29 -1.66
C ASN A 225 5.46 3.57 -1.34
N GLU A 226 4.78 4.62 -0.88
CA GLU A 226 5.40 5.89 -0.48
C GLU A 226 6.35 5.75 0.71
N TYR A 227 5.97 4.94 1.70
CA TYR A 227 6.74 4.74 2.94
C TYR A 227 7.56 3.44 2.97
N ASN A 228 7.71 2.75 1.83
CA ASN A 228 8.43 1.46 1.72
C ASN A 228 7.92 0.36 2.68
N VAL A 229 6.62 0.34 2.94
CA VAL A 229 5.94 -0.70 3.73
C VAL A 229 5.70 -1.92 2.85
N LYS A 230 6.07 -3.11 3.33
CA LYS A 230 5.84 -4.36 2.60
C LYS A 230 4.38 -4.79 2.66
N VAL A 231 3.78 -5.07 1.51
CA VAL A 231 2.39 -5.49 1.45
C VAL A 231 2.26 -7.01 1.65
N LEU A 232 1.36 -7.41 2.54
CA LEU A 232 0.94 -8.79 2.77
C LEU A 232 -0.51 -8.94 2.30
N TYR A 233 -0.84 -10.00 1.57
CA TYR A 233 -2.20 -10.20 1.12
C TYR A 233 -3.05 -10.90 2.17
N GLY A 234 -4.06 -10.22 2.70
CA GLY A 234 -5.00 -10.79 3.65
C GLY A 234 -5.88 -11.91 3.08
N VAL A 235 -5.70 -12.29 1.81
CA VAL A 235 -6.35 -13.44 1.13
C VAL A 235 -5.40 -14.62 0.88
N ASP A 236 -4.09 -14.42 1.05
CA ASP A 236 -3.08 -15.46 0.82
C ASP A 236 -3.11 -16.55 1.89
N LYS A 237 -2.54 -17.71 1.54
CA LYS A 237 -2.42 -18.87 2.42
C LYS A 237 -1.03 -19.49 2.26
N PRO A 238 -0.11 -19.34 3.22
CA PRO A 238 -0.20 -18.50 4.43
C PRO A 238 0.00 -17.01 4.14
N ILE A 239 -0.60 -16.13 4.96
CA ILE A 239 -0.54 -14.66 4.87
C ILE A 239 0.86 -14.16 5.24
N PHE A 240 1.42 -14.65 6.33
CA PHE A 240 2.64 -14.10 6.94
C PHE A 240 3.92 -14.73 6.39
N ARG A 241 3.89 -15.34 5.20
CA ARG A 241 5.01 -16.12 4.65
C ARG A 241 6.32 -15.33 4.62
N ASP A 242 6.24 -14.07 4.22
CA ASP A 242 7.39 -13.24 3.90
C ASP A 242 7.78 -12.26 5.02
N VAL A 243 7.20 -12.43 6.22
CA VAL A 243 7.57 -11.65 7.40
C VAL A 243 8.90 -12.14 7.95
N VAL A 244 9.92 -11.28 7.92
CA VAL A 244 11.26 -11.52 8.49
C VAL A 244 11.39 -10.70 9.77
N LEU A 245 11.54 -11.38 10.92
CA LEU A 245 11.66 -10.76 12.25
C LEU A 245 12.99 -10.01 12.42
N LYS A 246 12.96 -8.87 13.11
CA LYS A 246 14.16 -8.13 13.50
C LYS A 246 14.92 -8.93 14.58
N GLU A 247 16.23 -9.04 14.41
CA GLU A 247 17.13 -9.59 15.44
C GLU A 247 17.33 -8.56 16.57
N ASP A 248 17.65 -9.05 17.77
CA ASP A 248 17.79 -8.25 19.01
C ASP A 248 18.97 -7.27 19.03
#